data_AF-A0A521U0E1-F1
#
_entry.id   AF-A0A521U0E1-F1
#
_cell.length_a   1.000
_cell.length_b   1.000
_cell.length_c   1.000
_cell.angle_alpha   90.00
_cell.angle_beta   90.00
_cell.angle_gamma   90.00
#
_symmetry.space_group_name_H-M   'P 1'
#
loop_
_entity.id
_entity.type
_entity.pdbx_description
1 polymer ?
#
loop_
_entity_poly.entity_id
_entity_poly.type
_entity_poly.pdbx_seq_one_letter_code
_entity_poly.pdbx_strand_id
1 'polypeptide(L)'
;MSAMSLMLFFQLLTFLIVLILMHQMYQQLRRDARQNPVGDRSRLNADVGELVTELRSAAEQINADMTSRAATLEKLVNEANDALQRLDSVAQRTGAASKRPARPAAPSEREAVALSARRTTTAEVRRPANPTARPAASAWSGPADPKPAIQRPPVTSTTATAANAYRQASGSTAAPADRSDDARDGDREESGTIQTVRRLAAQGLSATDIARATRLGREEVELIMRVSGDNSE
;
A
#
# COMPACT_ATOMS: atom_id res chain seq x y z
N MET A 1 23.83 44.53 -62.40
CA MET A 1 24.29 44.72 -61.00
C MET A 1 23.18 44.59 -59.95
N SER A 2 21.89 44.75 -60.29
CA SER A 2 20.77 44.71 -59.33
C SER A 2 20.62 43.43 -58.50
N ALA A 3 20.63 42.24 -59.13
CA ALA A 3 20.30 40.98 -58.46
C ALA A 3 21.21 40.65 -57.25
N MET A 4 22.52 40.85 -57.38
CA MET A 4 23.48 40.61 -56.29
C MET A 4 23.28 41.60 -55.13
N SER A 5 22.96 42.87 -55.43
CA SER A 5 22.62 43.87 -54.41
C SER A 5 21.34 43.51 -53.66
N LEU A 6 20.34 42.92 -54.35
CA LEU A 6 19.10 42.47 -53.74
C LEU A 6 19.34 41.31 -52.75
N MET A 7 20.14 40.31 -53.13
CA MET A 7 20.48 39.20 -52.24
C MET A 7 21.27 39.67 -51.01
N LEU A 8 22.24 40.58 -51.17
CA LEU A 8 22.97 41.16 -50.04
C LEU A 8 22.05 41.94 -49.10
N PHE A 9 21.06 42.67 -49.61
CA PHE A 9 20.06 43.36 -48.78
C PHE A 9 19.22 42.37 -47.96
N PHE A 10 18.70 41.30 -48.57
CA PHE A 10 17.95 40.26 -47.85
C PHE A 10 18.79 39.53 -46.80
N GLN A 11 20.07 39.25 -47.10
CA GLN A 11 21.00 38.64 -46.13
C GLN A 11 21.26 39.54 -44.93
N LEU A 12 21.52 40.83 -45.16
CA LEU A 12 21.72 41.83 -44.09
C LEU A 12 20.46 42.04 -43.25
N LEU A 13 19.28 42.11 -43.88
CA LEU A 13 18.00 42.21 -43.19
C LEU A 13 17.75 41.00 -42.29
N THR A 14 18.00 39.79 -42.79
CA THR A 14 17.82 38.54 -42.04
C THR A 14 18.78 38.47 -40.84
N PHE A 15 20.05 38.84 -41.05
CA PHE A 15 21.04 38.89 -39.98
C PHE A 15 20.70 39.93 -38.90
N LEU A 16 20.18 41.11 -39.29
CA LEU A 16 19.71 42.14 -38.37
C LEU A 16 18.53 41.66 -37.52
N ILE A 17 17.57 40.93 -38.11
CA ILE A 17 16.43 40.35 -37.38
C ILE A 17 16.92 39.33 -36.33
N VAL A 18 17.87 38.46 -36.69
CA VAL A 18 18.47 37.49 -35.76
C VAL A 18 19.22 38.19 -34.61
N LEU A 19 19.95 39.27 -34.90
CA LEU A 19 20.61 40.09 -33.86
C LEU A 19 19.61 40.75 -32.90
N ILE A 20 18.48 41.27 -33.42
CA ILE A 20 17.42 41.86 -32.59
C ILE A 20 16.77 40.79 -31.70
N LEU A 21 16.47 39.60 -32.23
CA LEU A 21 15.94 38.47 -31.45
C LEU A 21 16.92 38.02 -30.36
N MET A 22 18.20 37.83 -30.70
CA MET A 22 19.26 37.53 -29.71
C MET A 22 19.35 38.59 -28.62
N HIS A 23 19.23 39.87 -28.97
CA HIS A 23 19.29 40.97 -28.00
C HIS A 23 18.04 41.02 -27.11
N GLN A 24 16.84 40.78 -27.65
CA GLN A 24 15.61 40.68 -26.85
C GLN A 24 15.65 39.50 -25.89
N MET A 25 16.06 38.31 -26.36
CA MET A 25 16.24 37.11 -25.54
C MET A 25 17.28 37.35 -24.42
N TYR A 26 18.42 37.97 -24.75
CA TYR A 26 19.41 38.34 -23.75
C TYR A 26 18.88 39.36 -22.73
N GLN A 27 18.05 40.33 -23.15
CA GLN A 27 17.38 41.23 -22.22
C GLN A 27 16.35 40.53 -21.32
N GLN A 28 15.62 39.53 -21.83
CA GLN A 28 14.67 38.73 -21.04
C GLN A 28 15.43 37.93 -19.98
N LEU A 29 16.37 37.06 -20.37
CA LEU A 29 17.19 36.28 -19.42
C LEU A 29 17.87 37.16 -18.37
N ARG A 30 18.29 38.38 -18.73
CA ARG A 30 18.92 39.35 -17.81
C ARG A 30 17.92 40.11 -16.92
N ARG A 31 16.62 40.15 -17.25
CA ARG A 31 15.54 40.61 -16.36
C ARG A 31 15.16 39.49 -15.40
N ASP A 32 14.94 38.28 -15.92
CA ASP A 32 14.54 37.10 -15.15
C ASP A 32 15.60 36.76 -14.09
N ALA A 33 16.88 36.69 -14.48
CA ALA A 33 18.01 36.50 -13.57
C ALA A 33 18.30 37.69 -12.65
N ARG A 34 17.60 38.83 -12.79
CA ARG A 34 17.61 39.94 -11.84
C ARG A 34 16.40 39.95 -10.90
N GLN A 35 15.30 39.30 -11.29
CA GLN A 35 14.10 39.18 -10.47
C GLN A 35 14.19 38.00 -9.49
N ASN A 36 14.73 36.83 -9.91
CA ASN A 36 14.86 35.63 -9.06
C ASN A 36 16.29 35.17 -8.65
N PRO A 37 17.36 36.00 -8.59
CA PRO A 37 18.73 35.51 -8.34
C PRO A 37 18.97 34.85 -6.97
N VAL A 38 18.07 35.06 -5.99
CA VAL A 38 18.24 34.57 -4.61
C VAL A 38 17.06 33.68 -4.16
N GLY A 39 15.83 33.98 -4.60
CA GLY A 39 14.62 33.29 -4.14
C GLY A 39 14.65 31.78 -4.36
N ASP A 40 15.07 31.32 -5.54
CA ASP A 40 15.00 29.90 -5.90
C ASP A 40 15.98 29.05 -5.08
N ARG A 41 17.17 29.58 -4.72
CA ARG A 41 18.11 28.89 -3.83
C ARG A 41 17.59 28.81 -2.39
N SER A 42 16.97 29.88 -1.91
CA SER A 42 16.35 29.88 -0.57
C SER A 42 15.17 28.91 -0.48
N ARG A 43 14.35 28.81 -1.54
CA ARG A 43 13.26 27.84 -1.65
C ARG A 43 13.77 26.40 -1.69
N LEU A 44 14.67 26.07 -2.61
CA LEU A 44 15.27 24.73 -2.70
C LEU A 44 15.91 24.28 -1.39
N ASN A 45 16.56 25.18 -0.65
CA ASN A 45 17.13 24.88 0.67
C ASN A 45 16.04 24.65 1.75
N ALA A 46 14.90 25.34 1.66
CA ALA A 46 13.76 25.12 2.56
C ALA A 46 13.05 23.79 2.25
N ASP A 47 12.80 23.50 0.97
CA ASP A 47 12.17 22.25 0.49
C ASP A 47 13.02 21.03 0.89
N VAL A 48 14.35 21.10 0.71
CA VAL A 48 15.29 20.07 1.17
C VAL A 48 15.31 19.97 2.69
N GLY A 49 15.15 21.08 3.41
CA GLY A 49 15.01 21.08 4.87
C GLY A 49 13.75 20.33 5.33
N GLU A 50 12.60 20.59 4.70
CA GLU A 50 11.34 19.90 4.97
C GLU A 50 11.47 18.40 4.69
N LEU A 51 11.98 18.00 3.52
CA LEU A 51 12.24 16.61 3.15
C LEU A 51 13.17 15.88 4.14
N VAL A 52 14.22 16.55 4.65
CA VAL A 52 15.11 15.97 5.68
C VAL A 52 14.38 15.80 7.01
N THR A 53 13.50 16.72 7.40
CA THR A 53 12.69 16.56 8.63
C THR A 53 11.62 15.47 8.49
N GLU A 54 10.99 15.34 7.32
CA GLU A 54 10.02 14.27 7.04
C GLU A 54 10.70 12.90 7.01
N LEU A 55 11.83 12.75 6.30
CA LEU A 55 12.60 11.51 6.25
C LEU A 55 13.09 11.09 7.65
N ARG A 56 13.48 12.05 8.48
CA ARG A 56 13.84 11.81 9.88
C ARG A 56 12.64 11.34 10.71
N SER A 57 11.50 12.01 10.60
CA SER A 57 10.25 11.62 11.27
C SER A 57 9.82 10.20 10.89
N ALA A 58 9.87 9.87 9.60
CA ALA A 58 9.60 8.53 9.08
C ALA A 58 10.58 7.48 9.64
N ALA A 59 11.88 7.79 9.72
CA ALA A 59 12.87 6.88 10.30
C ALA A 59 12.64 6.65 11.80
N GLU A 60 12.32 7.70 12.57
CA GLU A 60 11.98 7.60 13.99
C GLU A 60 10.68 6.78 14.21
N GLN A 61 9.67 6.96 13.34
CA GLN A 61 8.44 6.16 13.35
C GLN A 61 8.68 4.67 13.01
N ILE A 62 9.51 4.38 11.99
CA ILE A 62 9.89 3.01 11.62
C ILE A 62 10.65 2.32 12.76
N ASN A 63 11.55 3.04 13.44
CA ASN A 63 12.29 2.49 14.58
C ASN A 63 11.36 2.16 15.77
N ALA A 64 10.33 2.98 16.03
CA ALA A 64 9.32 2.70 17.04
C ALA A 64 8.46 1.47 16.69
N ASP A 65 8.03 1.35 15.43
CA ASP A 65 7.30 0.18 14.91
C ASP A 65 8.14 -1.10 15.03
N MET A 66 9.39 -1.09 14.54
CA MET A 66 10.34 -2.22 14.69
C MET A 66 10.55 -2.62 16.15
N THR A 67 10.67 -1.65 17.07
CA THR A 67 10.79 -1.92 18.51
C THR A 67 9.54 -2.62 19.06
N SER A 68 8.34 -2.19 18.66
CA SER A 68 7.08 -2.83 19.07
C SER A 68 6.92 -4.26 18.51
N ARG A 69 7.41 -4.49 17.29
CA ARG A 69 7.46 -5.82 16.65
C ARG A 69 8.47 -6.73 17.33
N ALA A 70 9.63 -6.22 17.72
CA ALA A 70 10.63 -6.99 18.48
C ALA A 70 10.04 -7.47 19.82
N ALA A 71 9.43 -6.58 20.60
CA ALA A 71 8.82 -6.93 21.90
C ALA A 71 7.64 -7.92 21.77
N THR A 72 6.85 -7.85 20.70
CA THR A 72 5.76 -8.81 20.45
C THR A 72 6.27 -10.16 19.96
N LEU A 73 7.34 -10.19 19.15
CA LEU A 73 8.02 -11.44 18.77
C LEU A 73 8.70 -12.11 19.97
N GLU A 74 9.40 -11.35 20.83
CA GLU A 74 10.00 -11.86 22.07
C GLU A 74 8.95 -12.53 22.96
N LYS A 75 7.80 -11.87 23.17
CA LYS A 75 6.67 -12.44 23.90
C LYS A 75 6.18 -13.75 23.30
N LEU A 76 6.01 -13.83 21.97
CA LEU A 76 5.57 -15.04 21.29
C LEU A 76 6.60 -16.18 21.36
N VAL A 77 7.89 -15.87 21.30
CA VAL A 77 8.99 -16.84 21.49
C VAL A 77 8.99 -17.39 22.92
N ASN A 78 8.82 -16.53 23.92
CA ASN A 78 8.71 -16.93 25.32
C ASN A 78 7.47 -17.79 25.57
N GLU A 79 6.30 -17.42 25.03
CA GLU A 79 5.05 -18.20 25.14
C GLU A 79 5.17 -19.57 24.44
N ALA A 80 5.84 -19.66 23.29
CA ALA A 80 6.13 -20.91 22.61
C ALA A 80 7.11 -21.80 23.39
N ASN A 81 8.15 -21.23 24.00
CA ASN A 81 9.11 -21.94 24.84
C ASN A 81 8.43 -22.51 26.11
N ASP A 82 7.57 -21.73 26.76
CA ASP A 82 6.71 -22.15 27.87
C ASP A 82 5.80 -23.33 27.47
N ALA A 83 5.19 -23.26 26.29
CA ALA A 83 4.35 -24.33 25.77
C ALA A 83 5.15 -25.62 25.49
N LEU A 84 6.38 -25.51 24.96
CA LEU A 84 7.27 -26.65 24.75
C LEU A 84 7.73 -27.29 26.06
N GLN A 85 8.10 -26.49 27.07
CA GLN A 85 8.47 -27.01 28.40
C GLN A 85 7.28 -27.74 29.06
N ARG A 86 6.06 -27.20 28.93
CA ARG A 86 4.84 -27.88 29.41
C ARG A 86 4.63 -29.21 28.69
N LEU A 87 4.79 -29.24 27.36
CA LEU A 87 4.66 -30.46 26.55
C LEU A 87 5.69 -31.53 26.95
N ASP A 88 6.95 -31.15 27.10
CA ASP A 88 8.01 -32.07 27.54
C ASP A 88 7.76 -32.58 28.96
N SER A 89 7.31 -31.73 29.89
CA SER A 89 6.94 -32.16 31.24
C SER A 89 5.80 -33.19 31.27
N VAL A 90 4.90 -33.17 30.27
CA VAL A 90 3.86 -34.18 30.07
C VAL A 90 4.44 -35.45 29.43
N ALA A 91 5.32 -35.33 28.44
CA ALA A 91 6.01 -36.45 27.79
C ALA A 91 6.90 -37.24 28.77
N GLN A 92 7.61 -36.55 29.67
CA GLN A 92 8.39 -37.18 30.73
C GLN A 92 7.49 -37.95 31.72
N ARG A 93 6.32 -37.41 32.08
CA ARG A 93 5.35 -38.08 32.96
C ARG A 93 4.75 -39.33 32.33
N THR A 94 4.35 -39.28 31.05
CA THR A 94 3.82 -40.45 30.34
C THR A 94 4.91 -41.49 30.06
N GLY A 95 6.13 -41.06 29.74
CA GLY A 95 7.30 -41.95 29.62
C GLY A 95 7.63 -42.68 30.93
N ALA A 96 7.60 -41.98 32.07
CA ALA A 96 7.79 -42.58 33.39
C ALA A 96 6.68 -43.60 33.73
N ALA A 97 5.42 -43.27 33.45
CA ALA A 97 4.29 -44.19 33.66
C ALA A 97 4.33 -45.44 32.74
N SER A 98 4.84 -45.27 31.51
CA SER A 98 5.05 -46.36 30.56
C SER A 98 6.13 -47.36 31.03
N LYS A 99 7.10 -46.90 31.83
CA LYS A 99 8.19 -47.73 32.40
C LYS A 99 7.74 -48.64 33.55
N ARG A 100 6.50 -49.14 33.52
CA ARG A 100 6.03 -50.22 34.39
C ARG A 100 6.86 -51.49 34.06
N PRO A 101 7.53 -52.12 35.03
CA PRO A 101 8.40 -53.25 34.75
C PRO A 101 7.61 -54.39 34.10
N ALA A 102 8.17 -54.96 33.03
CA ALA A 102 7.53 -56.05 32.30
C ALA A 102 7.31 -57.25 33.23
N ARG A 103 6.05 -57.57 33.50
CA ARG A 103 5.68 -58.82 34.18
C ARG A 103 6.16 -59.99 33.30
N PRO A 104 6.92 -60.97 33.83
CA PRO A 104 7.44 -62.06 33.02
C PRO A 104 6.32 -62.77 32.26
N ALA A 105 6.44 -62.85 30.94
CA ALA A 105 5.53 -63.63 30.11
C ALA A 105 5.86 -65.11 30.29
N ALA A 106 4.89 -65.89 30.78
CA ALA A 106 4.99 -67.35 30.77
C ALA A 106 4.76 -67.87 29.34
N PRO A 107 5.55 -68.84 28.85
CA PRO A 107 5.30 -69.48 27.56
C PRO A 107 4.13 -70.46 27.67
N SER A 108 3.15 -70.33 26.79
CA SER A 108 2.09 -71.33 26.59
C SER A 108 1.84 -71.52 25.09
N GLU A 109 2.34 -72.63 24.56
CA GLU A 109 2.12 -73.05 23.17
C GLU A 109 0.70 -73.62 22.96
N ARG A 110 0.42 -73.97 21.69
CA ARG A 110 -0.75 -74.69 21.14
C ARG A 110 -1.98 -73.79 20.88
N GLU A 111 -2.54 -73.66 19.67
CA GLU A 111 -2.74 -74.57 18.51
C GLU A 111 -4.08 -75.32 18.52
N ALA A 112 -5.10 -74.66 17.94
CA ALA A 112 -6.29 -75.20 17.26
C ALA A 112 -6.92 -74.01 16.48
N VAL A 113 -7.07 -73.95 15.16
CA VAL A 113 -7.54 -74.90 14.12
C VAL A 113 -9.06 -75.11 14.10
N ALA A 114 -9.79 -74.18 13.48
CA ALA A 114 -11.04 -74.37 12.70
C ALA A 114 -11.41 -73.01 12.02
N LEU A 115 -11.29 -72.84 10.70
CA LEU A 115 -12.22 -73.26 9.62
C LEU A 115 -13.67 -72.71 9.71
N SER A 116 -13.90 -71.55 9.07
CA SER A 116 -15.03 -71.24 8.16
C SER A 116 -14.71 -69.91 7.44
N ALA A 117 -14.62 -69.82 6.11
CA ALA A 117 -15.71 -69.76 5.11
C ALA A 117 -16.56 -68.47 5.24
N ARG A 118 -16.94 -67.70 4.20
CA ARG A 118 -16.91 -67.80 2.70
C ARG A 118 -17.28 -66.38 2.13
N ARG A 119 -17.21 -65.94 0.85
CA ARG A 119 -16.75 -66.43 -0.49
C ARG A 119 -16.76 -65.23 -1.49
N THR A 120 -15.96 -65.24 -2.59
CA THR A 120 -16.16 -64.50 -3.89
C THR A 120 -16.14 -62.95 -3.88
N THR A 121 -15.85 -62.19 -4.95
CA THR A 121 -15.43 -62.36 -6.39
C THR A 121 -14.51 -61.17 -6.74
N THR A 122 -13.41 -61.23 -7.50
CA THR A 122 -13.16 -61.64 -8.92
C THR A 122 -13.49 -60.57 -9.99
N ALA A 123 -12.51 -59.70 -10.30
CA ALA A 123 -12.20 -59.01 -11.58
C ALA A 123 -10.96 -58.11 -11.29
N GLU A 124 -9.79 -58.15 -11.95
CA GLU A 124 -9.41 -58.25 -13.38
C GLU A 124 -9.69 -56.98 -14.20
N VAL A 125 -8.82 -56.70 -15.20
CA VAL A 125 -8.80 -55.57 -16.16
C VAL A 125 -7.81 -54.42 -15.87
N ARG A 126 -6.58 -54.63 -16.36
CA ARG A 126 -5.87 -53.81 -17.38
C ARG A 126 -5.66 -52.28 -17.18
N ARG A 127 -4.38 -51.91 -17.08
CA ARG A 127 -3.80 -50.57 -17.37
C ARG A 127 -4.12 -50.13 -18.82
N PRO A 128 -4.33 -48.82 -19.08
CA PRO A 128 -3.34 -48.10 -19.88
C PRO A 128 -3.13 -46.60 -19.50
N ALA A 129 -2.29 -45.95 -20.31
CA ALA A 129 -1.83 -44.55 -20.36
C ALA A 129 -2.65 -43.40 -19.73
N ASN A 130 -1.90 -42.40 -19.25
CA ASN A 130 -2.34 -41.06 -18.84
C ASN A 130 -2.34 -40.08 -20.04
N PRO A 131 -3.47 -39.42 -20.37
CA PRO A 131 -3.52 -38.25 -21.25
C PRO A 131 -3.89 -36.95 -20.49
N THR A 132 -3.15 -35.87 -20.78
CA THR A 132 -3.37 -34.53 -20.22
C THR A 132 -4.73 -33.93 -20.59
N ALA A 133 -5.59 -33.63 -19.61
CA ALA A 133 -6.76 -32.76 -19.80
C ALA A 133 -7.19 -31.99 -18.53
N ARG A 134 -7.38 -30.68 -18.70
CA ARG A 134 -8.06 -29.69 -17.85
C ARG A 134 -9.18 -29.07 -18.72
N PRO A 135 -10.30 -28.48 -18.23
CA PRO A 135 -10.78 -28.26 -16.85
C PRO A 135 -12.19 -28.85 -16.59
N ALA A 136 -12.74 -28.65 -15.38
CA ALA A 136 -14.07 -28.03 -15.17
C ALA A 136 -14.34 -27.84 -13.66
N ALA A 137 -15.28 -26.95 -13.31
CA ALA A 137 -15.74 -26.77 -11.93
C ALA A 137 -16.93 -27.67 -11.60
N SER A 138 -17.01 -28.14 -10.36
CA SER A 138 -18.24 -28.63 -9.73
C SER A 138 -18.26 -28.17 -8.26
N ALA A 139 -19.44 -27.77 -7.77
CA ALA A 139 -19.59 -27.16 -6.45
C ALA A 139 -19.67 -28.24 -5.35
N TRP A 140 -18.84 -28.12 -4.32
CA TRP A 140 -18.85 -29.03 -3.17
C TRP A 140 -19.63 -28.41 -1.99
N SER A 141 -20.95 -28.57 -2.00
CA SER A 141 -21.81 -28.19 -0.88
C SER A 141 -21.78 -29.28 0.20
N GLY A 142 -20.84 -29.18 1.15
CA GLY A 142 -20.81 -30.00 2.37
C GLY A 142 -21.33 -29.24 3.59
N PRO A 143 -22.07 -29.88 4.52
CA PRO A 143 -22.48 -29.23 5.76
C PRO A 143 -21.25 -28.98 6.65
N ALA A 144 -21.10 -27.77 7.18
CA ALA A 144 -19.98 -27.40 8.04
C ALA A 144 -20.30 -27.65 9.51
N ASP A 145 -19.44 -28.39 10.22
CA ASP A 145 -19.47 -28.48 11.68
C ASP A 145 -19.29 -27.10 12.33
N PRO A 146 -20.02 -26.79 13.43
CA PRO A 146 -19.92 -25.52 14.14
C PRO A 146 -18.60 -25.43 14.94
N LYS A 147 -17.53 -25.04 14.27
CA LYS A 147 -16.23 -24.73 14.89
C LYS A 147 -16.38 -23.56 15.89
N PRO A 148 -15.94 -23.69 17.15
CA PRO A 148 -16.16 -22.65 18.15
C PRO A 148 -15.43 -21.37 17.77
N ALA A 149 -16.19 -20.27 17.67
CA ALA A 149 -15.68 -18.97 17.29
C ALA A 149 -14.89 -18.34 18.44
N ILE A 150 -13.56 -18.34 18.34
CA ILE A 150 -12.70 -17.54 19.22
C ILE A 150 -12.91 -16.07 18.86
N GLN A 151 -13.81 -15.39 19.58
CA GLN A 151 -13.98 -13.94 19.52
C GLN A 151 -12.67 -13.27 19.97
N ARG A 152 -11.88 -12.79 19.01
CA ARG A 152 -10.86 -11.79 19.28
C ARG A 152 -11.56 -10.43 19.39
N PRO A 153 -11.42 -9.69 20.51
CA PRO A 153 -12.03 -8.37 20.62
C PRO A 153 -11.41 -7.44 19.57
N PRO A 154 -12.19 -6.50 18.99
CA PRO A 154 -11.65 -5.53 18.06
C PRO A 154 -10.71 -4.59 18.80
N VAL A 155 -9.41 -4.63 18.47
CA VAL A 155 -8.46 -3.58 18.87
C VAL A 155 -8.84 -2.30 18.14
N THR A 156 -9.49 -1.38 18.85
CA THR A 156 -9.81 -0.04 18.37
C THR A 156 -8.52 0.76 18.24
N SER A 157 -8.08 1.01 17.00
CA SER A 157 -6.89 1.84 16.68
C SER A 157 -7.11 3.34 16.91
N THR A 158 -7.70 3.71 18.05
CA THR A 158 -7.79 5.08 18.53
C THR A 158 -6.46 5.51 19.13
N THR A 159 -5.60 6.16 18.33
CA THR A 159 -4.74 7.32 18.69
C THR A 159 -3.80 7.64 17.50
N ALA A 160 -4.24 8.51 16.59
CA ALA A 160 -3.40 9.03 15.49
C ALA A 160 -3.85 10.44 15.01
N THR A 161 -4.56 11.19 15.86
CA THR A 161 -5.25 12.44 15.46
C THR A 161 -4.87 13.62 16.38
N ALA A 162 -3.56 13.81 16.60
CA ALA A 162 -3.04 14.89 17.47
C ALA A 162 -1.94 15.76 16.83
N ALA A 163 -1.32 15.32 15.73
CA ALA A 163 -0.16 16.01 15.15
C ALA A 163 -0.52 17.20 14.22
N ASN A 164 -1.58 17.10 13.41
CA ASN A 164 -1.85 18.09 12.36
C ASN A 164 -2.50 19.40 12.82
N ALA A 165 -2.87 19.53 14.11
CA ALA A 165 -3.59 20.71 14.61
C ALA A 165 -2.72 21.99 14.67
N TYR A 166 -1.39 21.87 14.63
CA TYR A 166 -0.47 23.01 14.82
C TYR A 166 -0.03 23.72 13.53
N ARG A 167 -0.31 23.20 12.32
CA ARG A 167 0.23 23.78 11.06
C ARG A 167 -0.58 24.93 10.46
N GLN A 168 -1.71 25.32 11.06
CA GLN A 168 -2.59 26.38 10.54
C GLN A 168 -2.55 27.71 11.34
N ALA A 169 -1.81 27.79 12.46
CA ALA A 169 -1.85 28.94 13.36
C ALA A 169 -0.77 30.02 13.10
N SER A 170 0.27 29.72 12.29
CA SER A 170 1.47 30.56 12.14
C SER A 170 1.55 31.25 10.77
N GLY A 171 0.48 31.94 10.37
CA GLY A 171 0.32 32.49 9.02
C GLY A 171 -0.33 33.89 8.93
N SER A 172 -0.36 34.67 10.01
CA SER A 172 -0.95 36.03 9.98
C SER A 172 -0.31 36.99 10.99
N THR A 173 0.53 37.91 10.50
CA THR A 173 0.86 39.19 11.16
C THR A 173 1.55 40.16 10.19
N ALA A 174 0.98 41.37 10.03
CA ALA A 174 1.45 42.51 9.22
C ALA A 174 1.58 42.26 7.68
N ALA A 175 1.06 43.10 6.78
CA ALA A 175 0.65 44.52 6.89
C ALA A 175 -0.62 44.83 6.04
N PRO A 176 -1.27 46.01 6.20
CA PRO A 176 -2.58 46.28 5.61
C PRO A 176 -2.58 47.22 4.38
N ALA A 177 -3.24 46.81 3.27
CA ALA A 177 -3.88 47.68 2.26
C ALA A 177 -4.75 46.85 1.27
N ASP A 178 -5.74 47.50 0.63
CA ASP A 178 -6.46 47.09 -0.60
C ASP A 178 -7.01 45.65 -0.76
N ARG A 179 -7.91 45.32 0.16
CA ARG A 179 -9.27 44.81 -0.12
C ARG A 179 -9.73 44.87 -1.61
N SER A 180 -9.55 43.79 -2.40
CA SER A 180 -10.61 43.14 -3.22
C SER A 180 -10.11 42.07 -4.23
N ASP A 181 -9.83 40.82 -3.80
CA ASP A 181 -9.72 39.67 -4.73
C ASP A 181 -10.00 38.30 -4.04
N ASP A 182 -10.76 38.31 -2.95
CA ASP A 182 -10.88 37.24 -1.94
C ASP A 182 -11.85 36.10 -2.35
N ALA A 183 -11.80 35.69 -3.62
CA ALA A 183 -12.78 34.80 -4.24
C ALA A 183 -12.17 33.81 -5.26
N ARG A 184 -10.85 33.55 -5.21
CA ARG A 184 -10.10 32.80 -6.24
C ARG A 184 -9.24 31.63 -5.77
N ASP A 185 -9.02 31.46 -4.46
CA ASP A 185 -8.18 30.35 -3.96
C ASP A 185 -8.96 29.06 -3.62
N GLY A 186 -10.29 29.11 -3.49
CA GLY A 186 -11.13 27.92 -3.32
C GLY A 186 -11.03 26.95 -4.50
N ASP A 187 -11.13 27.47 -5.73
CA ASP A 187 -11.09 26.70 -6.98
C ASP A 187 -9.84 25.80 -7.12
N ARG A 188 -8.73 26.17 -6.45
CA ARG A 188 -7.45 25.44 -6.55
C ARG A 188 -7.45 24.16 -5.71
N GLU A 189 -7.94 24.20 -4.47
CA GLU A 189 -7.97 23.02 -3.60
C GLU A 189 -9.02 21.99 -4.07
N GLU A 190 -10.16 22.47 -4.59
CA GLU A 190 -11.19 21.62 -5.17
C GLU A 190 -10.69 20.87 -6.42
N SER A 191 -9.95 21.56 -7.30
CA SER A 191 -9.37 20.95 -8.51
C SER A 191 -8.41 19.79 -8.21
N GLY A 192 -7.53 19.94 -7.21
CA GLY A 192 -6.61 18.86 -6.79
C GLY A 192 -7.35 17.67 -6.17
N THR A 193 -8.45 17.93 -5.48
CA THR A 193 -9.32 16.91 -4.88
C THR A 193 -10.04 16.09 -5.96
N ILE A 194 -10.61 16.75 -6.97
CA ILE A 194 -11.28 16.11 -8.12
C ILE A 194 -10.30 15.21 -8.90
N GLN A 195 -9.08 15.68 -9.15
CA GLN A 195 -8.04 14.87 -9.80
C GLN A 195 -7.68 13.62 -8.99
N THR A 196 -7.63 13.73 -7.66
CA THR A 196 -7.34 12.60 -6.76
C THR A 196 -8.46 11.56 -6.77
N VAL A 197 -9.73 11.99 -6.70
CA VAL A 197 -10.91 11.11 -6.84
C VAL A 197 -10.88 10.38 -8.19
N ARG A 198 -10.65 11.11 -9.29
CA ARG A 198 -10.57 10.53 -10.65
C ARG A 198 -9.45 9.49 -10.77
N ARG A 199 -8.27 9.74 -10.19
CA ARG A 199 -7.15 8.79 -10.19
C ARG A 199 -7.47 7.49 -9.44
N LEU A 200 -8.15 7.58 -8.29
CA LEU A 200 -8.55 6.40 -7.51
C LEU A 200 -9.69 5.61 -8.17
N ALA A 201 -10.65 6.31 -8.80
CA ALA A 201 -11.70 5.68 -9.60
C ALA A 201 -11.11 4.91 -10.80
N ALA A 202 -10.12 5.47 -11.49
CA ALA A 202 -9.39 4.80 -12.57
C ALA A 202 -8.56 3.57 -12.11
N GLN A 203 -8.30 3.44 -10.81
CA GLN A 203 -7.68 2.25 -10.19
C GLN A 203 -8.72 1.21 -9.75
N GLY A 204 -10.02 1.45 -9.96
CA GLY A 204 -11.11 0.52 -9.63
C GLY A 204 -11.52 0.51 -8.15
N LEU A 205 -11.16 1.54 -7.36
CA LEU A 205 -11.62 1.65 -5.97
C LEU A 205 -13.11 1.99 -5.89
N SER A 206 -13.79 1.52 -4.83
CA SER A 206 -15.18 1.88 -4.57
C SER A 206 -15.30 3.31 -4.04
N ALA A 207 -16.44 3.98 -4.27
CA ALA A 207 -16.70 5.32 -3.75
C ALA A 207 -16.53 5.41 -2.21
N THR A 208 -16.84 4.33 -1.49
CA THR A 208 -16.65 4.22 -0.03
C THR A 208 -15.17 4.23 0.37
N ASP A 209 -14.30 3.57 -0.40
CA ASP A 209 -12.86 3.52 -0.13
C ASP A 209 -12.18 4.84 -0.56
N ILE A 210 -12.66 5.44 -1.66
CA ILE A 210 -12.23 6.77 -2.11
C ILE A 210 -12.57 7.83 -1.05
N ALA A 211 -13.82 7.85 -0.55
CA ALA A 211 -14.25 8.75 0.52
C ALA A 211 -13.40 8.60 1.79
N ARG A 212 -13.07 7.36 2.18
CA ARG A 212 -12.15 7.09 3.30
C ARG A 212 -10.73 7.62 3.03
N ALA A 213 -10.25 7.55 1.79
CA ALA A 213 -8.90 7.99 1.41
C ALA A 213 -8.78 9.53 1.28
N THR A 214 -9.79 10.21 0.73
CA THR A 214 -9.80 11.67 0.54
C THR A 214 -10.38 12.45 1.71
N ARG A 215 -11.07 11.78 2.65
CA ARG A 215 -11.89 12.36 3.73
C ARG A 215 -13.15 13.10 3.26
N LEU A 216 -13.52 12.99 1.98
CA LEU A 216 -14.78 13.48 1.46
C LEU A 216 -15.96 12.66 2.00
N GLY A 217 -17.15 13.26 2.00
CA GLY A 217 -18.41 12.56 2.13
C GLY A 217 -18.63 11.58 0.97
N ARG A 218 -19.34 10.47 1.22
CA ARG A 218 -19.68 9.50 0.18
C ARG A 218 -20.48 10.14 -0.97
N GLU A 219 -21.40 11.03 -0.64
CA GLU A 219 -22.26 11.75 -1.59
C GLU A 219 -21.44 12.70 -2.49
N GLU A 220 -20.42 13.35 -1.93
CA GLU A 220 -19.48 14.22 -2.67
C GLU A 220 -18.65 13.41 -3.67
N VAL A 221 -18.16 12.22 -3.26
CA VAL A 221 -17.43 11.31 -4.16
C VAL A 221 -18.33 10.78 -5.27
N GLU A 222 -19.56 10.35 -4.96
CA GLU A 222 -20.53 9.89 -5.97
C GLU A 222 -20.91 11.02 -6.95
N LEU A 223 -21.01 12.26 -6.47
CA LEU A 223 -21.23 13.45 -7.31
C LEU A 223 -20.04 13.75 -8.23
N ILE A 224 -18.81 13.78 -7.70
CA ILE A 224 -17.58 14.03 -8.48
C ILE A 224 -17.35 12.92 -9.53
N MET A 225 -17.65 11.67 -9.18
CA MET A 225 -17.57 10.55 -10.12
C MET A 225 -18.62 10.68 -11.23
N ARG A 226 -19.86 11.05 -10.90
CA ARG A 226 -20.93 11.27 -11.89
C ARG A 226 -20.62 12.42 -12.83
N VAL A 227 -20.28 13.60 -12.29
CA VAL A 227 -19.88 14.78 -13.07
C VAL A 227 -18.63 14.49 -13.93
N SER A 228 -17.72 13.63 -13.49
CA SER A 228 -16.58 13.18 -14.32
C SER A 228 -16.98 12.20 -15.42
N GLY A 229 -17.99 11.36 -15.21
CA GLY A 229 -18.52 10.43 -16.22
C GLY A 229 -19.30 11.14 -17.32
N ASP A 230 -20.22 12.02 -16.93
CA ASP A 230 -21.13 12.77 -17.83
C ASP A 230 -20.38 13.75 -18.78
N ASN A 231 -19.06 13.94 -18.61
CA ASN A 231 -18.18 14.74 -19.48
C ASN A 231 -17.31 13.88 -20.43
N SER A 232 -17.71 12.63 -20.73
CA SER A 232 -16.94 11.66 -21.53
C SER A 232 -17.65 11.15 -22.79
N GLU A 233 -18.77 11.76 -23.19
CA GLU A 233 -19.50 11.52 -24.45
C GLU A 233 -19.27 12.66 -25.46
#